data_AF-A0A957FSV8-F1
#
_entry.id   AF-A0A957FSV8-F1
#
_cell.length_a   1.000
_cell.length_b   1.000
_cell.length_c   1.000
_cell.angle_alpha   90.00
_cell.angle_beta   90.00
_cell.angle_gamma   90.00
#
_symmetry.space_group_name_H-M   'P 1'
#
loop_
_entity.id
_entity.type
_entity.pdbx_description
1 polymer ?
#
loop_
_entity_poly.entity_id
_entity_poly.type
_entity_poly.pdbx_seq_one_letter_code
_entity_poly.pdbx_strand_id
1 'polypeptide(L)'
;LSPASQALANALADYFTAVELHALVANTELAADPTIWQEDRQTTAEAIVRAAQTHGREELVRQRATLRHPEAFPASQPSDPLPLDLSWNAVESGTATAQGGVLSSTGQPMPRSAQRYVNLGFASRSNPAQPLEAIWPLEPERRYYFWVEIGALLAGSIATAQTEIDLSALPDDAVLHVALFGFPDELALTAGQDLGRLRLQPDGALLVDQQPIRPPRTAEDMLAKRLFFPVQTPAQAGTYRLRCHIYYQQVLLQSHLVTAVVSPLPTPQKEPPALRATADFILSKSLSSAHLAQMPTHKLSIMMNDNGGGTHGFRFFGQGEFKNDVTLDAGELQNLLNLARGALRRAAWGDDQPYAPGKTYRYDYDGQVDLQQTFGDLLLCAIRGYRFYDALINRLAGDGDKAWALADQMREPGEIQLASKVSARLLVPAALFYDHPLDTGLKASDYRLCQTFATAVQNNIPLLSTPCFQGNCPHHGEDDVIC
;
A
#
# COMPACT_ATOMS: atom_id res chain seq x y z
N LEU A 1 52.36 -0.25 -7.30
CA LEU A 1 51.00 0.23 -7.61
C LEU A 1 51.09 1.27 -8.73
N SER A 2 50.06 1.40 -9.56
CA SER A 2 49.99 2.53 -10.52
C SER A 2 49.96 3.86 -9.75
N PRO A 3 50.36 5.00 -10.35
CA PRO A 3 50.31 6.30 -9.68
C PRO A 3 48.92 6.64 -9.12
N ALA A 4 47.85 6.22 -9.81
CA ALA A 4 46.47 6.39 -9.36
C ALA A 4 46.14 5.53 -8.12
N SER A 5 46.64 4.29 -8.10
CA SER A 5 46.46 3.37 -6.96
C SER A 5 47.29 3.80 -5.74
N GLN A 6 48.45 4.44 -5.95
CA GLN A 6 49.26 5.00 -4.88
C GLN A 6 48.64 6.28 -4.30
N ALA A 7 48.03 7.13 -5.13
CA ALA A 7 47.30 8.31 -4.69
C ALA A 7 46.05 7.96 -3.88
N LEU A 8 45.32 6.92 -4.28
CA LEU A 8 44.15 6.43 -3.54
C LEU A 8 44.56 5.79 -2.20
N ALA A 9 45.65 5.02 -2.17
CA ALA A 9 46.17 4.44 -0.93
C ALA A 9 46.63 5.52 0.07
N ASN A 10 47.26 6.59 -0.41
CA ASN A 10 47.67 7.72 0.44
C ASN A 10 46.46 8.52 0.94
N ALA A 11 45.45 8.77 0.10
CA ALA A 11 44.21 9.44 0.50
C ALA A 11 43.41 8.64 1.54
N LEU A 12 43.43 7.31 1.45
CA LEU A 12 42.80 6.43 2.45
C LEU A 12 43.61 6.35 3.76
N ALA A 13 44.94 6.43 3.69
CA ALA A 13 45.81 6.48 4.87
C ALA A 13 45.68 7.81 5.64
N ASP A 14 45.40 8.91 4.95
CA ASP A 14 45.11 10.20 5.58
C ASP A 14 43.69 10.27 6.18
N TYR A 15 42.76 9.45 5.70
CA TYR A 15 41.37 9.43 6.14
C TYR A 15 41.13 8.56 7.38
N PHE A 16 41.93 7.51 7.59
CA PHE A 16 41.82 6.63 8.76
C PHE A 16 42.97 6.87 9.73
N THR A 17 42.68 7.39 10.92
CA THR A 17 43.69 7.42 12.00
C THR A 17 44.04 5.99 12.40
N ALA A 18 45.31 5.75 12.77
CA ALA A 18 45.92 4.43 13.00
C ALA A 18 45.21 3.51 14.02
N VAL A 19 44.18 4.00 14.72
CA VAL A 19 43.37 3.25 15.69
C VAL A 19 42.25 2.45 15.01
N GLU A 20 41.71 2.90 13.87
CA GLU A 20 40.55 2.25 13.24
C GLU A 20 40.93 1.10 12.30
N LEU A 21 42.12 1.14 11.69
CA LEU A 21 42.61 0.02 10.87
C LEU A 21 42.90 -1.24 11.70
N HIS A 22 43.30 -1.06 12.97
CA HIS A 22 43.58 -2.17 13.87
C HIS A 22 42.30 -2.93 14.30
N ALA A 23 41.16 -2.23 14.38
CA ALA A 23 39.87 -2.84 14.72
C ALA A 23 39.27 -3.62 13.54
N LEU A 24 39.52 -3.18 12.30
CA LEU A 24 39.03 -3.86 11.11
C LEU A 24 39.76 -5.19 10.83
N VAL A 25 41.04 -5.28 11.20
CA VAL A 25 41.84 -6.51 11.05
C VAL A 25 41.59 -7.52 12.17
N ALA A 26 41.11 -7.07 13.34
CA ALA A 26 40.86 -7.94 14.50
C ALA A 26 39.56 -8.78 14.41
N ASN A 27 38.65 -8.45 13.49
CA ASN A 27 37.32 -9.08 13.39
C ASN A 27 37.20 -10.14 12.27
N THR A 28 38.28 -10.50 11.59
CA THR A 28 38.31 -11.64 10.67
C THR A 28 38.98 -12.83 11.35
N GLU A 29 38.23 -13.93 11.52
CA GLU A 29 38.72 -15.23 12.04
C GLU A 29 39.70 -15.91 11.08
N LEU A 30 40.88 -15.33 10.88
CA LEU A 30 41.98 -15.85 10.06
C LEU A 30 43.31 -15.60 10.78
N ALA A 31 43.40 -16.10 12.01
CA ALA A 31 44.64 -16.09 12.80
C ALA A 31 45.02 -17.52 13.22
N ALA A 32 45.46 -18.33 12.25
CA ALA A 32 46.19 -19.57 12.51
C ALA A 32 46.97 -20.00 11.24
N ASP A 33 48.13 -19.37 10.99
CA ASP A 33 49.33 -19.93 10.31
C ASP A 33 50.14 -18.78 9.65
N PRO A 34 51.35 -18.43 10.14
CA PRO A 34 52.18 -17.36 9.58
C PRO A 34 52.80 -17.68 8.22
N THR A 35 52.65 -18.90 7.69
CA THR A 35 53.33 -19.33 6.45
C THR A 35 52.49 -19.20 5.17
N ILE A 36 51.21 -18.79 5.26
CA ILE A 36 50.30 -18.69 4.10
C ILE A 36 50.33 -17.31 3.40
N TRP A 37 51.10 -16.34 3.89
CA TRP A 37 51.03 -14.93 3.45
C TRP A 37 52.05 -14.47 2.41
N GLN A 38 52.50 -15.34 1.49
CA GLN A 38 53.40 -14.92 0.42
C GLN A 38 52.85 -14.94 -1.01
N GLU A 39 51.66 -15.46 -1.29
CA GLU A 39 51.24 -15.60 -2.71
C GLU A 39 50.05 -14.81 -3.22
N ASP A 40 49.29 -14.04 -2.43
CA ASP A 40 48.23 -13.23 -3.08
C ASP A 40 47.83 -11.91 -2.41
N ARG A 41 48.82 -11.02 -2.23
CA ARG A 41 48.58 -9.65 -1.73
C ARG A 41 47.67 -8.82 -2.64
N GLN A 42 47.56 -9.17 -3.92
CA GLN A 42 46.80 -8.40 -4.90
C GLN A 42 45.30 -8.70 -4.80
N THR A 43 44.92 -9.98 -4.69
CA THR A 43 43.52 -10.38 -4.53
C THR A 43 42.93 -9.93 -3.19
N THR A 44 43.71 -9.97 -2.10
CA THR A 44 43.24 -9.45 -0.80
C THR A 44 43.05 -7.92 -0.81
N ALA A 45 43.94 -7.17 -1.48
CA ALA A 45 43.80 -5.72 -1.60
C ALA A 45 42.57 -5.33 -2.44
N GLU A 46 42.28 -6.07 -3.52
CA GLU A 46 41.09 -5.84 -4.35
C GLU A 46 39.77 -6.19 -3.65
N ALA A 47 39.77 -7.20 -2.77
CA ALA A 47 38.61 -7.55 -1.96
C ALA A 47 38.31 -6.47 -0.90
N ILE A 48 39.35 -5.93 -0.26
CA ILE A 48 39.22 -4.85 0.73
C ILE A 48 38.75 -3.55 0.06
N VAL A 49 39.28 -3.21 -1.12
CA VAL A 49 38.83 -2.03 -1.88
C VAL A 49 37.37 -2.16 -2.33
N ARG A 50 36.94 -3.35 -2.78
CA ARG A 50 35.53 -3.60 -3.11
C ARG A 50 34.62 -3.50 -1.88
N ALA A 51 35.00 -4.10 -0.75
CA ALA A 51 34.23 -4.01 0.48
C ALA A 51 34.11 -2.56 0.99
N ALA A 52 35.20 -1.78 0.92
CA ALA A 52 35.21 -0.36 1.30
C ALA A 52 34.37 0.52 0.37
N GLN A 53 34.31 0.20 -0.94
CA GLN A 53 33.45 0.91 -1.90
C GLN A 53 31.97 0.63 -1.67
N THR A 54 31.60 -0.61 -1.34
CA THR A 54 30.21 -0.99 -1.05
C THR A 54 29.74 -0.37 0.27
N HIS A 55 30.51 -0.51 1.35
CA HIS A 55 30.15 0.08 2.65
C HIS A 55 30.24 1.62 2.67
N GLY A 56 31.22 2.21 1.98
CA GLY A 56 31.33 3.67 1.86
C GLY A 56 30.12 4.28 1.14
N ARG A 57 29.51 3.57 0.18
CA ARG A 57 28.31 4.01 -0.54
C ARG A 57 27.05 3.87 0.30
N GLU A 58 26.94 2.81 1.10
CA GLU A 58 25.83 2.60 2.05
C GLU A 58 25.85 3.63 3.19
N GLU A 59 27.02 3.96 3.72
CA GLU A 59 27.17 4.91 4.84
C GLU A 59 26.97 6.38 4.37
N LEU A 60 27.40 6.74 3.16
CA LEU A 60 27.13 8.08 2.60
C LEU A 60 25.63 8.30 2.32
N VAL A 61 24.91 7.24 1.96
CA VAL A 61 23.45 7.26 1.77
C VAL A 61 22.73 7.34 3.12
N ARG A 62 23.20 6.61 4.14
CA ARG A 62 22.65 6.64 5.50
C ARG A 62 22.86 7.99 6.21
N GLN A 63 24.02 8.62 6.03
CA GLN A 63 24.30 9.96 6.59
C GLN A 63 23.56 11.10 5.87
N ARG A 64 23.23 10.93 4.58
CA ARG A 64 22.39 11.90 3.84
C ARG A 64 20.91 11.84 4.25
N ALA A 65 20.41 10.68 4.67
CA ALA A 65 19.04 10.51 5.16
C ALA A 65 18.78 11.25 6.49
N THR A 66 19.80 11.43 7.32
CA THR A 66 19.69 12.11 8.63
C THR A 66 19.70 13.64 8.53
N LEU A 67 20.10 14.22 7.39
CA LEU A 67 20.24 15.67 7.21
C LEU A 67 19.05 16.36 6.50
N ARG A 68 17.96 15.64 6.20
CA ARG A 68 16.81 16.17 5.43
C ARG A 68 15.54 16.30 6.28
N HIS A 69 15.49 17.29 7.18
CA HIS A 69 14.23 17.83 7.70
C HIS A 69 14.03 19.25 7.13
N PRO A 70 12.99 19.51 6.31
CA PRO A 70 12.62 20.87 5.95
C PRO A 70 11.76 21.49 7.05
N GLU A 71 12.13 22.71 7.48
CA GLU A 71 11.30 23.58 8.31
C GLU A 71 9.96 23.89 7.63
N ALA A 72 8.91 23.98 8.44
CA ALA A 72 7.53 24.23 8.02
C ALA A 72 7.37 25.61 7.32
N PHE A 73 6.70 25.64 6.17
CA PHE A 73 6.30 26.87 5.48
C PHE A 73 5.00 27.45 6.06
N PRO A 74 4.82 28.80 6.06
CA PRO A 74 3.65 29.44 6.63
C PRO A 74 2.39 29.24 5.76
N ALA A 75 1.27 28.92 6.40
CA ALA A 75 -0.03 28.71 5.77
C ALA A 75 -0.67 30.02 5.29
N SER A 76 -1.18 30.04 4.06
CA SER A 76 -2.10 31.07 3.55
C SER A 76 -3.55 30.59 3.64
N GLN A 77 -4.46 31.49 4.02
CA GLN A 77 -5.86 31.18 4.37
C GLN A 77 -6.72 30.71 3.18
N PRO A 78 -7.70 29.81 3.42
CA PRO A 78 -8.61 29.32 2.39
C PRO A 78 -9.79 30.26 2.14
N SER A 79 -10.20 30.38 0.88
CA SER A 79 -11.48 30.97 0.46
C SER A 79 -12.55 29.90 0.24
N ASP A 80 -13.81 30.26 0.53
CA ASP A 80 -14.98 29.36 0.55
C ASP A 80 -15.35 28.75 -0.81
N PRO A 81 -15.85 27.50 -0.86
CA PRO A 81 -16.30 26.86 -2.09
C PRO A 81 -17.79 27.12 -2.39
N LEU A 82 -18.09 27.46 -3.64
CA LEU A 82 -19.45 27.48 -4.21
C LEU A 82 -19.94 26.06 -4.59
N PRO A 83 -21.26 25.81 -4.59
CA PRO A 83 -21.83 24.50 -4.91
C PRO A 83 -21.98 24.30 -6.43
N LEU A 84 -21.64 23.11 -6.92
CA LEU A 84 -21.97 22.63 -8.26
C LEU A 84 -22.82 21.37 -8.15
N ASP A 85 -24.00 21.44 -8.74
CA ASP A 85 -24.97 20.36 -8.92
C ASP A 85 -24.68 19.64 -10.24
N LEU A 86 -24.55 18.32 -10.22
CA LEU A 86 -24.33 17.49 -11.40
C LEU A 86 -25.14 16.19 -11.27
N SER A 87 -26.37 16.23 -11.80
CA SER A 87 -27.18 15.04 -12.07
C SER A 87 -26.65 14.32 -13.33
N TRP A 88 -26.32 13.04 -13.20
CA TRP A 88 -25.95 12.16 -14.32
C TRP A 88 -27.15 11.29 -14.73
N ASN A 89 -27.59 11.42 -15.98
CA ASN A 89 -28.58 10.53 -16.60
C ASN A 89 -27.87 9.28 -17.16
N ALA A 90 -28.37 8.10 -16.79
CA ALA A 90 -27.91 6.81 -17.28
C ALA A 90 -28.41 6.55 -18.71
N VAL A 91 -27.52 6.02 -19.56
CA VAL A 91 -27.87 5.50 -20.89
C VAL A 91 -27.93 3.97 -20.80
N GLU A 92 -29.10 3.42 -21.12
CA GLU A 92 -29.37 1.98 -21.19
C GLU A 92 -28.77 1.38 -22.47
N SER A 93 -28.05 0.26 -22.34
CA SER A 93 -27.57 -0.55 -23.46
C SER A 93 -28.40 -1.82 -23.62
N GLY A 94 -28.83 -2.07 -24.86
CA GLY A 94 -29.85 -3.03 -25.24
C GLY A 94 -29.46 -4.51 -25.25
N THR A 95 -30.51 -5.31 -25.28
CA THR A 95 -30.54 -6.77 -25.31
C THR A 95 -30.20 -7.36 -26.67
N ALA A 96 -29.42 -8.45 -26.69
CA ALA A 96 -29.31 -9.35 -27.85
C ALA A 96 -29.59 -10.79 -27.42
N THR A 97 -30.55 -11.41 -28.11
CA THR A 97 -30.97 -12.81 -28.05
C THR A 97 -30.15 -13.68 -29.00
N ALA A 98 -29.76 -14.89 -28.58
CA ALA A 98 -29.54 -16.02 -29.48
C ALA A 98 -29.73 -17.36 -28.75
N GLN A 99 -30.50 -18.25 -29.40
CA GLN A 99 -30.81 -19.63 -29.01
C GLN A 99 -29.79 -20.61 -29.62
N GLY A 100 -29.61 -21.79 -29.01
CA GLY A 100 -29.27 -23.02 -29.74
C GLY A 100 -28.28 -24.00 -29.08
N GLY A 101 -28.82 -24.97 -28.33
CA GLY A 101 -28.46 -26.41 -28.32
C GLY A 101 -27.04 -26.90 -28.00
N VAL A 102 -26.91 -27.76 -26.99
CA VAL A 102 -26.65 -29.22 -27.11
C VAL A 102 -26.50 -29.81 -25.70
N LEU A 103 -27.29 -30.84 -25.40
CA LEU A 103 -27.26 -31.60 -24.14
C LEU A 103 -26.04 -32.53 -24.13
N SER A 104 -25.12 -32.29 -23.20
CA SER A 104 -24.13 -33.28 -22.77
C SER A 104 -24.15 -33.37 -21.25
N SER A 105 -24.46 -34.58 -20.78
CA SER A 105 -24.49 -34.97 -19.38
C SER A 105 -23.09 -34.92 -18.78
N THR A 106 -22.82 -33.87 -18.01
CA THR A 106 -21.77 -33.84 -17.00
C THR A 106 -22.47 -33.60 -15.66
N GLY A 107 -22.08 -34.34 -14.61
CA GLY A 107 -22.70 -34.25 -13.30
C GLY A 107 -22.78 -32.79 -12.86
N GLN A 108 -23.99 -32.26 -12.70
CA GLN A 108 -24.18 -30.87 -12.33
C GLN A 108 -23.49 -30.64 -10.98
N PRO A 109 -22.48 -29.75 -10.92
CA PRO A 109 -22.02 -29.27 -9.62
C PRO A 109 -23.24 -28.66 -8.92
N MET A 110 -23.48 -29.11 -7.69
CA MET A 110 -24.54 -28.52 -6.87
C MET A 110 -24.35 -26.99 -6.86
N PRO A 111 -25.43 -26.21 -6.97
CA PRO A 111 -25.30 -24.77 -7.07
C PRO A 111 -24.58 -24.23 -5.83
N ARG A 112 -23.46 -23.55 -6.03
CA ARG A 112 -22.65 -22.85 -5.00
C ARG A 112 -23.40 -21.71 -4.30
N SER A 113 -24.71 -21.57 -4.51
CA SER A 113 -25.53 -20.38 -4.21
C SER A 113 -26.04 -20.33 -2.77
N ALA A 114 -25.25 -20.76 -1.78
CA ALA A 114 -25.53 -20.38 -0.41
C ALA A 114 -25.11 -18.91 -0.26
N GLN A 115 -26.08 -18.03 0.04
CA GLN A 115 -25.79 -16.65 0.43
C GLN A 115 -24.82 -16.64 1.60
N ARG A 116 -23.78 -15.81 1.50
CA ARG A 116 -22.71 -15.74 2.50
C ARG A 116 -22.62 -14.35 3.08
N TYR A 117 -22.50 -14.30 4.39
CA TYR A 117 -22.42 -13.06 5.13
C TYR A 117 -21.06 -12.98 5.82
N VAL A 118 -20.52 -11.76 5.87
CA VAL A 118 -19.37 -11.46 6.71
C VAL A 118 -19.85 -11.26 8.15
N ASN A 119 -19.54 -12.21 9.01
CA ASN A 119 -19.85 -12.16 10.44
C ASN A 119 -18.61 -11.69 11.21
N LEU A 120 -18.82 -10.72 12.10
CA LEU A 120 -17.77 -10.07 12.87
C LEU A 120 -18.18 -9.99 14.32
N GLY A 121 -17.24 -10.01 15.26
CA GLY A 121 -17.56 -9.74 16.65
C GLY A 121 -16.37 -9.81 17.58
N PHE A 122 -16.66 -9.76 18.88
CA PHE A 122 -15.67 -9.90 19.93
C PHE A 122 -15.97 -11.15 20.78
N ALA A 123 -14.95 -11.72 21.38
CA ALA A 123 -15.05 -12.78 22.38
C ALA A 123 -14.04 -12.53 23.51
N SER A 124 -14.39 -12.97 24.72
CA SER A 124 -13.47 -12.89 25.85
C SER A 124 -12.32 -13.90 25.69
N ARG A 125 -11.17 -13.63 26.31
CA ARG A 125 -10.06 -14.60 26.32
C ARG A 125 -10.37 -15.90 27.06
N SER A 126 -11.23 -15.83 28.07
CA SER A 126 -11.63 -16.98 28.89
C SER A 126 -12.65 -17.88 28.20
N ASN A 127 -13.44 -17.32 27.28
CA ASN A 127 -14.45 -18.04 26.53
C ASN A 127 -14.47 -17.56 25.07
N PRO A 128 -13.47 -17.95 24.25
CA PRO A 128 -13.36 -17.55 22.85
C PRO A 128 -14.51 -18.08 21.98
N ALA A 129 -15.18 -19.15 22.42
CA ALA A 129 -16.25 -19.79 21.66
C ALA A 129 -17.58 -19.02 21.71
N GLN A 130 -17.78 -18.20 22.74
CA GLN A 130 -19.01 -17.44 22.93
C GLN A 130 -18.80 -15.97 22.51
N PRO A 131 -19.46 -15.53 21.43
CA PRO A 131 -19.48 -14.10 21.08
C PRO A 131 -20.01 -13.25 22.23
N LEU A 132 -19.41 -12.08 22.42
CA LEU A 132 -19.97 -11.03 23.26
C LEU A 132 -21.21 -10.47 22.56
N GLU A 133 -22.24 -10.16 23.34
CA GLU A 133 -23.41 -9.47 22.78
C GLU A 133 -23.05 -8.02 22.43
N ALA A 134 -23.59 -7.54 21.31
CA ALA A 134 -23.27 -6.22 20.76
C ALA A 134 -23.59 -5.05 21.71
N ILE A 135 -24.45 -5.25 22.71
CA ILE A 135 -24.89 -4.19 23.62
C ILE A 135 -23.90 -3.93 24.76
N TRP A 136 -22.96 -4.83 25.03
CA TRP A 136 -22.05 -4.69 26.17
C TRP A 136 -20.75 -4.00 25.77
N PRO A 137 -20.37 -2.89 26.43
CA PRO A 137 -19.06 -2.29 26.27
C PRO A 137 -17.93 -3.27 26.63
N LEU A 138 -16.76 -3.06 26.02
CA LEU A 138 -15.53 -3.71 26.44
C LEU A 138 -14.97 -3.03 27.68
N GLU A 139 -14.19 -3.76 28.46
CA GLU A 139 -13.47 -3.21 29.61
C GLU A 139 -12.14 -2.57 29.17
N PRO A 140 -11.63 -1.55 29.88
CA PRO A 140 -10.34 -0.94 29.58
C PRO A 140 -9.16 -1.88 29.83
N GLU A 141 -8.03 -1.64 29.14
CA GLU A 141 -6.77 -2.38 29.27
C GLU A 141 -6.89 -3.90 29.16
N ARG A 142 -7.94 -4.38 28.48
CA ARG A 142 -8.29 -5.78 28.44
C ARG A 142 -8.10 -6.34 27.05
N ARG A 143 -7.60 -7.57 27.00
CA ARG A 143 -7.41 -8.31 25.75
C ARG A 143 -8.67 -9.09 25.40
N TYR A 144 -9.06 -9.01 24.14
CA TYR A 144 -10.17 -9.73 23.54
C TYR A 144 -9.70 -10.47 22.29
N TYR A 145 -10.54 -11.37 21.80
CA TYR A 145 -10.44 -11.84 20.43
C TYR A 145 -11.46 -11.10 19.58
N PHE A 146 -10.99 -10.37 18.58
CA PHE A 146 -11.84 -9.99 17.47
C PHE A 146 -11.94 -11.20 16.53
N TRP A 147 -13.13 -11.60 16.13
CA TRP A 147 -13.32 -12.77 15.30
C TRP A 147 -14.03 -12.46 13.99
N VAL A 148 -13.69 -13.22 12.96
CA VAL A 148 -14.24 -13.10 11.60
C VAL A 148 -14.62 -14.47 11.08
N GLU A 149 -15.82 -14.60 10.54
CA GLU A 149 -16.35 -15.82 9.93
C GLU A 149 -17.19 -15.46 8.71
N ILE A 150 -16.94 -16.11 7.56
CA ILE A 150 -17.69 -15.86 6.32
C ILE A 150 -18.50 -17.11 5.97
N GLY A 151 -19.83 -17.01 6.04
CA GLY A 151 -20.71 -18.16 5.90
C GLY A 151 -22.17 -17.82 6.15
N ALA A 152 -22.90 -18.74 6.79
CA ALA A 152 -24.26 -18.47 7.23
C ALA A 152 -24.31 -17.28 8.21
N LEU A 153 -25.46 -16.59 8.26
CA LEU A 153 -25.65 -15.48 9.19
C LEU A 153 -25.62 -15.98 10.64
N LEU A 154 -24.82 -15.32 11.49
CA LEU A 154 -24.67 -15.65 12.90
C LEU A 154 -25.34 -14.62 13.80
N ALA A 155 -26.16 -15.08 14.75
CA ALA A 155 -26.85 -14.23 15.72
C ALA A 155 -25.90 -13.40 16.61
N GLY A 156 -24.65 -13.85 16.80
CA GLY A 156 -23.62 -13.13 17.56
C GLY A 156 -22.85 -12.08 16.76
N SER A 157 -23.17 -11.87 15.48
CA SER A 157 -22.48 -10.89 14.64
C SER A 157 -22.82 -9.46 15.07
N ILE A 158 -21.83 -8.58 15.12
CA ILE A 158 -21.98 -7.14 15.39
C ILE A 158 -22.17 -6.32 14.10
N ALA A 159 -22.26 -6.96 12.94
CA ALA A 159 -22.48 -6.28 11.67
C ALA A 159 -23.84 -5.56 11.67
N THR A 160 -23.85 -4.25 11.40
CA THR A 160 -25.06 -3.41 11.42
C THR A 160 -25.98 -3.69 10.24
N ALA A 161 -25.42 -4.18 9.14
CA ALA A 161 -26.14 -4.61 7.96
C ALA A 161 -25.63 -5.98 7.53
N GLN A 162 -26.54 -6.84 7.08
CA GLN A 162 -26.20 -8.11 6.46
C GLN A 162 -25.46 -7.83 5.16
N THR A 163 -24.14 -7.92 5.22
CA THR A 163 -23.28 -7.65 4.06
C THR A 163 -22.95 -8.97 3.40
N GLU A 164 -23.56 -9.20 2.24
CA GLU A 164 -23.30 -10.39 1.44
C GLU A 164 -21.92 -10.31 0.78
N ILE A 165 -21.30 -11.47 0.57
CA ILE A 165 -20.12 -11.62 -0.27
C ILE A 165 -20.37 -12.73 -1.29
N ASP A 166 -20.49 -12.35 -2.56
CA ASP A 166 -20.60 -13.33 -3.66
C ASP A 166 -19.21 -13.87 -4.01
N LEU A 167 -19.04 -15.17 -3.80
CA LEU A 167 -17.83 -15.94 -4.10
C LEU A 167 -18.08 -17.00 -5.19
N SER A 168 -19.26 -17.03 -5.79
CA SER A 168 -19.74 -18.16 -6.58
C SER A 168 -18.87 -18.49 -7.79
N ALA A 169 -18.29 -17.50 -8.47
CA ALA A 169 -17.37 -17.68 -9.58
C ALA A 169 -15.89 -17.51 -9.25
N LEU A 170 -15.50 -17.44 -7.96
CA LEU A 170 -14.10 -17.67 -7.59
C LEU A 170 -13.73 -19.15 -7.84
N PRO A 171 -12.45 -19.45 -8.16
CA PRO A 171 -11.99 -20.82 -8.29
C PRO A 171 -12.12 -21.57 -6.96
N ASP A 172 -12.37 -22.89 -7.03
CA ASP A 172 -12.16 -23.75 -5.86
C ASP A 172 -10.73 -23.55 -5.40
N ASP A 173 -10.49 -23.56 -4.08
CA ASP A 173 -9.20 -23.25 -3.45
C ASP A 173 -8.81 -21.77 -3.30
N ALA A 174 -9.64 -20.84 -3.82
CA ALA A 174 -9.40 -19.40 -3.69
C ALA A 174 -9.08 -18.99 -2.25
N VAL A 175 -7.98 -18.26 -2.07
CA VAL A 175 -7.54 -17.78 -0.75
C VAL A 175 -7.94 -16.32 -0.56
N LEU A 176 -8.78 -16.07 0.45
CA LEU A 176 -9.11 -14.75 0.94
C LEU A 176 -8.16 -14.37 2.07
N HIS A 177 -7.60 -13.16 2.02
CA HIS A 177 -6.82 -12.60 3.12
C HIS A 177 -7.70 -11.66 3.93
N VAL A 178 -7.64 -11.78 5.26
CA VAL A 178 -8.35 -10.92 6.20
C VAL A 178 -7.32 -10.17 7.02
N ALA A 179 -7.25 -8.85 6.83
CA ALA A 179 -6.26 -7.98 7.46
C ALA A 179 -6.94 -6.95 8.37
N LEU A 180 -6.41 -6.76 9.57
CA LEU A 180 -6.86 -5.74 10.51
C LEU A 180 -5.96 -4.50 10.47
N PHE A 181 -6.56 -3.32 10.41
CA PHE A 181 -5.86 -2.05 10.48
C PHE A 181 -6.31 -1.27 11.71
N GLY A 182 -5.34 -0.80 12.49
CA GLY A 182 -5.59 -0.01 13.68
C GLY A 182 -5.87 1.46 13.33
N PHE A 183 -6.08 2.23 14.38
CA PHE A 183 -6.00 3.69 14.36
C PHE A 183 -5.05 4.11 15.49
N PRO A 184 -4.33 5.24 15.34
CA PRO A 184 -3.46 5.74 16.39
C PRO A 184 -4.21 5.86 17.73
N ASP A 185 -3.62 5.30 18.81
CA ASP A 185 -4.15 5.35 20.18
C ASP A 185 -5.55 4.72 20.40
N GLU A 186 -6.04 3.87 19.48
CA GLU A 186 -7.33 3.20 19.60
C GLU A 186 -7.21 1.71 20.01
N LEU A 187 -7.91 0.80 19.34
CA LEU A 187 -7.78 -0.64 19.60
C LEU A 187 -6.41 -1.13 19.11
N ALA A 188 -5.57 -1.57 20.04
CA ALA A 188 -4.22 -2.02 19.72
C ALA A 188 -4.24 -3.42 19.10
N LEU A 189 -3.52 -3.57 17.99
CA LEU A 189 -3.30 -4.83 17.28
C LEU A 189 -1.94 -5.42 17.66
N THR A 190 -1.84 -6.76 17.64
CA THR A 190 -0.56 -7.44 17.85
C THR A 190 0.13 -7.64 16.51
N ALA A 191 1.34 -7.10 16.34
CA ALA A 191 2.11 -7.22 15.10
C ALA A 191 2.32 -8.69 14.71
N GLY A 192 2.05 -9.02 13.44
CA GLY A 192 2.14 -10.39 12.92
C GLY A 192 0.97 -11.30 13.31
N GLN A 193 -0.03 -10.79 14.04
CA GLN A 193 -1.26 -11.49 14.39
C GLN A 193 -2.51 -10.71 13.96
N ASP A 194 -2.32 -9.83 12.99
CA ASP A 194 -3.31 -8.93 12.38
C ASP A 194 -3.65 -9.33 10.93
N LEU A 195 -3.23 -10.53 10.52
CA LEU A 195 -3.51 -11.14 9.23
C LEU A 195 -3.93 -12.60 9.40
N GLY A 196 -4.99 -13.01 8.69
CA GLY A 196 -5.47 -14.39 8.61
C GLY A 196 -5.89 -14.76 7.20
N ARG A 197 -6.00 -16.05 6.92
CA ARG A 197 -6.38 -16.57 5.59
C ARG A 197 -7.55 -17.53 5.67
N LEU A 198 -8.47 -17.40 4.73
CA LEU A 198 -9.59 -18.32 4.51
C LEU A 198 -9.45 -18.94 3.12
N ARG A 199 -9.68 -20.24 2.98
CA ARG A 199 -9.65 -20.98 1.72
C ARG A 199 -11.03 -21.46 1.34
N LEU A 200 -11.44 -21.14 0.11
CA LEU A 200 -12.69 -21.59 -0.49
C LEU A 200 -12.59 -23.09 -0.80
N GLN A 201 -13.53 -23.87 -0.31
CA GLN A 201 -13.63 -25.30 -0.54
C GLN A 201 -14.49 -25.59 -1.78
N PRO A 202 -14.42 -26.80 -2.36
CA PRO A 202 -15.24 -27.18 -3.53
C PRO A 202 -16.76 -27.15 -3.30
N ASP A 203 -17.20 -27.36 -2.06
CA ASP A 203 -18.61 -27.21 -1.65
C ASP A 203 -19.00 -25.73 -1.41
N GLY A 204 -18.07 -24.83 -1.69
CA GLY A 204 -18.13 -23.40 -1.46
C GLY A 204 -17.80 -22.99 -0.03
N ALA A 205 -17.71 -23.87 0.98
CA ALA A 205 -17.43 -23.46 2.36
C ALA A 205 -16.12 -22.66 2.44
N LEU A 206 -16.05 -21.66 3.33
CA LEU A 206 -14.77 -21.01 3.64
C LEU A 206 -14.24 -21.62 4.94
N LEU A 207 -13.04 -22.18 4.87
CA LEU A 207 -12.33 -22.71 6.02
C LEU A 207 -11.08 -21.89 6.31
N VAL A 208 -10.69 -21.83 7.56
CA VAL A 208 -9.46 -21.17 7.99
C VAL A 208 -8.25 -21.95 7.46
N ASP A 209 -7.46 -21.28 6.63
CA ASP A 209 -6.20 -21.77 6.07
C ASP A 209 -5.03 -21.38 6.98
N GLN A 210 -5.04 -20.14 7.48
CA GLN A 210 -4.05 -19.61 8.41
C GLN A 210 -4.70 -18.77 9.50
N GLN A 211 -4.42 -19.16 10.74
CA GLN A 211 -4.97 -18.53 11.93
C GLN A 211 -4.03 -17.45 12.47
N PRO A 212 -4.49 -16.22 12.78
CA PRO A 212 -3.65 -15.18 13.39
C PRO A 212 -3.17 -15.58 14.80
N ILE A 213 -4.09 -16.11 15.61
CA ILE A 213 -3.77 -16.77 16.89
C ILE A 213 -4.74 -17.90 17.17
N ARG A 214 -4.27 -19.04 17.70
CA ARG A 214 -5.15 -20.11 18.18
C ARG A 214 -5.55 -19.84 19.64
N PRO A 215 -6.82 -19.49 19.94
CA PRO A 215 -7.22 -19.31 21.32
C PRO A 215 -7.20 -20.65 22.09
N PRO A 216 -6.86 -20.64 23.38
CA PRO A 216 -6.87 -21.85 24.17
C PRO A 216 -8.30 -22.36 24.37
N ARG A 217 -8.47 -23.69 24.43
CA ARG A 217 -9.76 -24.36 24.71
C ARG A 217 -10.87 -24.06 23.70
N THR A 218 -10.52 -23.65 22.48
CA THR A 218 -11.47 -23.57 21.36
C THR A 218 -11.53 -24.92 20.66
N ALA A 219 -12.74 -25.37 20.32
CA ALA A 219 -12.92 -26.59 19.56
C ALA A 219 -12.41 -26.44 18.11
N GLU A 220 -11.87 -27.53 17.54
CA GLU A 220 -11.27 -27.52 16.20
C GLU A 220 -12.27 -27.17 15.09
N ASP A 221 -13.54 -27.54 15.24
CA ASP A 221 -14.60 -27.20 14.30
C ASP A 221 -14.84 -25.68 14.19
N MET A 222 -14.64 -24.97 15.30
CA MET A 222 -14.70 -23.52 15.34
C MET A 222 -13.43 -22.88 14.79
N LEU A 223 -12.25 -23.41 15.16
CA LEU A 223 -10.97 -22.96 14.60
C LEU A 223 -10.91 -23.15 13.08
N ALA A 224 -11.59 -24.15 12.54
CA ALA A 224 -11.69 -24.40 11.12
C ALA A 224 -12.56 -23.38 10.37
N LYS A 225 -13.43 -22.62 11.05
CA LYS A 225 -14.40 -21.70 10.41
C LYS A 225 -14.16 -20.24 10.73
N ARG A 226 -13.51 -19.96 11.87
CA ARG A 226 -13.43 -18.62 12.46
C ARG A 226 -12.00 -18.19 12.69
N LEU A 227 -11.64 -17.07 12.07
CA LEU A 227 -10.40 -16.36 12.39
C LEU A 227 -10.56 -15.66 13.74
N PHE A 228 -9.49 -15.65 14.53
CA PHE A 228 -9.40 -14.94 15.81
C PHE A 228 -8.14 -14.09 15.78
N PHE A 229 -8.32 -12.81 16.05
CA PHE A 229 -7.28 -11.79 16.09
C PHE A 229 -7.19 -11.26 17.53
N PRO A 230 -6.00 -11.25 18.15
CA PRO A 230 -5.84 -10.67 19.46
C PRO A 230 -5.86 -9.14 19.36
N VAL A 231 -6.75 -8.53 20.12
CA VAL A 231 -6.91 -7.07 20.20
C VAL A 231 -6.89 -6.62 21.65
N GLN A 232 -6.35 -5.44 21.92
CA GLN A 232 -6.29 -4.86 23.26
C GLN A 232 -7.02 -3.52 23.29
N THR A 233 -7.88 -3.33 24.29
CA THR A 233 -8.54 -2.05 24.52
C THR A 233 -7.57 -1.06 25.19
N PRO A 234 -7.72 0.24 24.91
CA PRO A 234 -6.95 1.28 25.60
C PRO A 234 -7.42 1.44 27.06
N ALA A 235 -6.66 2.21 27.83
CA ALA A 235 -6.95 2.47 29.25
C ALA A 235 -8.08 3.48 29.46
N GLN A 236 -8.24 4.41 28.53
CA GLN A 236 -9.26 5.44 28.62
C GLN A 236 -10.62 4.90 28.18
N ALA A 237 -11.68 5.39 28.83
CA ALA A 237 -13.04 5.12 28.38
C ALA A 237 -13.30 5.94 27.10
N GLY A 238 -14.06 5.37 26.16
CA GLY A 238 -14.29 6.02 24.88
C GLY A 238 -14.88 5.11 23.83
N THR A 239 -14.99 5.65 22.63
CA THR A 239 -15.37 4.88 21.44
C THR A 239 -14.14 4.70 20.57
N TYR A 240 -13.78 3.44 20.32
CA TYR A 240 -12.55 3.06 19.63
C TYR A 240 -12.87 2.17 18.44
N ARG A 241 -11.95 2.13 17.49
CA ARG A 241 -12.17 1.59 16.17
C ARG A 241 -11.00 0.72 15.72
N LEU A 242 -11.32 -0.15 14.77
CA LEU A 242 -10.37 -0.83 13.90
C LEU A 242 -11.05 -1.06 12.55
N ARG A 243 -10.30 -1.32 11.49
CA ARG A 243 -10.87 -1.74 10.19
C ARG A 243 -10.52 -3.20 9.92
N CYS A 244 -11.50 -3.94 9.43
CA CYS A 244 -11.33 -5.31 8.95
C CYS A 244 -11.48 -5.31 7.44
N HIS A 245 -10.41 -5.65 6.72
CA HIS A 245 -10.39 -5.71 5.28
C HIS A 245 -10.36 -7.17 4.80
N ILE A 246 -11.09 -7.45 3.71
CA ILE A 246 -11.13 -8.76 3.06
C ILE A 246 -10.61 -8.59 1.64
N TYR A 247 -9.57 -9.34 1.29
CA TYR A 247 -8.89 -9.30 0.01
C TYR A 247 -8.94 -10.63 -0.73
N TYR A 248 -8.94 -10.59 -2.05
CA TYR A 248 -8.65 -11.73 -2.93
C TYR A 248 -7.63 -11.30 -3.98
N GLN A 249 -6.53 -12.04 -4.12
CA GLN A 249 -5.41 -11.67 -5.01
C GLN A 249 -5.00 -10.20 -4.89
N GLN A 250 -4.83 -9.75 -3.63
CA GLN A 250 -4.51 -8.37 -3.25
C GLN A 250 -5.57 -7.33 -3.62
N VAL A 251 -6.71 -7.70 -4.20
CA VAL A 251 -7.85 -6.80 -4.46
C VAL A 251 -8.71 -6.71 -3.20
N LEU A 252 -8.91 -5.51 -2.68
CA LEU A 252 -9.84 -5.23 -1.58
C LEU A 252 -11.26 -5.48 -2.08
N LEU A 253 -11.91 -6.49 -1.51
CA LEU A 253 -13.31 -6.83 -1.80
C LEU A 253 -14.26 -6.04 -0.89
N GLN A 254 -13.95 -6.00 0.41
CA GLN A 254 -14.75 -5.31 1.41
C GLN A 254 -13.87 -4.70 2.52
N SER A 255 -14.27 -3.54 3.02
CA SER A 255 -13.76 -2.96 4.27
C SER A 255 -14.92 -2.76 5.23
N HIS A 256 -14.69 -3.15 6.49
CA HIS A 256 -15.63 -2.99 7.59
C HIS A 256 -15.00 -2.11 8.66
N LEU A 257 -15.63 -0.98 8.96
CA LEU A 257 -15.27 -0.16 10.12
C LEU A 257 -15.93 -0.77 11.37
N VAL A 258 -15.11 -1.30 12.26
CA VAL A 258 -15.53 -1.81 13.56
C VAL A 258 -15.43 -0.68 14.58
N THR A 259 -16.45 -0.56 15.43
CA THR A 259 -16.51 0.41 16.52
C THR A 259 -16.87 -0.32 17.81
N ALA A 260 -16.12 -0.06 18.88
CA ALA A 260 -16.32 -0.62 20.21
C ALA A 260 -16.30 0.49 21.26
N VAL A 261 -17.32 0.54 22.11
CA VAL A 261 -17.32 1.35 23.33
C VAL A 261 -16.51 0.63 24.41
N VAL A 262 -15.60 1.35 25.05
CA VAL A 262 -14.80 0.89 26.18
C VAL A 262 -15.21 1.68 27.43
N SER A 263 -15.55 0.98 28.52
CA SER A 263 -16.01 1.59 29.78
C SER A 263 -15.55 0.79 31.00
N PRO A 264 -15.03 1.44 32.07
CA PRO A 264 -14.69 0.78 33.33
C PRO A 264 -15.92 0.28 34.10
N LEU A 265 -17.11 0.81 33.78
CA LEU A 265 -18.40 0.42 34.35
C LEU A 265 -19.32 0.04 33.18
N PRO A 266 -19.19 -1.18 32.63
CA PRO A 266 -19.95 -1.60 31.47
C PRO A 266 -21.43 -1.72 31.81
N THR A 267 -22.25 -0.86 31.21
CA THR A 267 -23.71 -0.95 31.22
C THR A 267 -24.21 -1.26 29.81
N PRO A 268 -25.28 -2.06 29.64
CA PRO A 268 -25.74 -2.45 28.31
C PRO A 268 -26.30 -1.22 27.57
N GLN A 269 -25.85 -1.03 26.34
CA GLN A 269 -26.26 0.06 25.45
C GLN A 269 -26.91 -0.53 24.19
N LYS A 270 -28.20 -0.24 23.97
CA LYS A 270 -28.96 -0.80 22.84
C LYS A 270 -28.86 0.04 21.57
N GLU A 271 -28.92 1.37 21.69
CA GLU A 271 -29.01 2.27 20.54
C GLU A 271 -28.12 3.52 20.73
N PRO A 272 -27.07 3.70 19.90
CA PRO A 272 -26.45 2.65 19.07
C PRO A 272 -25.85 1.53 19.96
N PRO A 273 -25.72 0.29 19.48
CA PRO A 273 -25.06 -0.77 20.24
C PRO A 273 -23.59 -0.43 20.53
N ALA A 274 -23.10 -0.92 21.68
CA ALA A 274 -21.74 -0.69 22.16
C ALA A 274 -20.68 -1.24 21.18
N LEU A 275 -20.96 -2.38 20.56
CA LEU A 275 -20.12 -3.02 19.55
C LEU A 275 -20.87 -3.03 18.23
N ARG A 276 -20.23 -2.58 17.16
CA ARG A 276 -20.82 -2.57 15.82
C ARG A 276 -19.76 -2.66 14.73
N ALA A 277 -20.14 -3.20 13.58
CA ALA A 277 -19.33 -3.16 12.37
C ALA A 277 -20.17 -2.71 11.18
N THR A 278 -19.66 -1.78 10.39
CA THR A 278 -20.34 -1.26 9.21
C THR A 278 -19.44 -1.42 8.00
N ALA A 279 -19.95 -2.10 6.96
CA ALA A 279 -19.29 -2.17 5.66
C ALA A 279 -19.19 -0.76 5.07
N ASP A 280 -17.97 -0.27 4.91
CA ASP A 280 -17.69 1.10 4.52
C ASP A 280 -16.99 1.21 3.16
N PHE A 281 -16.67 0.07 2.57
CA PHE A 281 -16.37 -0.11 1.16
C PHE A 281 -16.78 -1.53 0.74
N ILE A 282 -17.40 -1.66 -0.43
CA ILE A 282 -17.68 -2.93 -1.10
C ILE A 282 -17.34 -2.70 -2.57
N LEU A 283 -16.40 -3.47 -3.11
CA LEU A 283 -15.89 -3.27 -4.48
C LEU A 283 -17.01 -3.27 -5.52
N SER A 284 -18.02 -4.12 -5.35
CA SER A 284 -19.27 -4.03 -6.10
C SER A 284 -20.43 -4.56 -5.27
N LYS A 285 -21.60 -3.92 -5.39
CA LYS A 285 -22.86 -4.41 -4.79
C LYS A 285 -23.32 -5.73 -5.41
N SER A 286 -22.90 -5.98 -6.66
CA SER A 286 -22.94 -7.28 -7.33
C SER A 286 -21.53 -7.54 -7.82
N LEU A 287 -20.66 -8.08 -6.97
CA LEU A 287 -19.41 -8.65 -7.44
C LEU A 287 -19.80 -9.74 -8.43
N SER A 288 -19.73 -9.44 -9.73
CA SER A 288 -19.70 -10.51 -10.72
C SER A 288 -18.44 -11.26 -10.39
N SER A 289 -18.60 -12.38 -9.70
CA SER A 289 -17.49 -13.23 -9.30
C SER A 289 -16.73 -13.73 -10.54
N ALA A 290 -17.37 -13.72 -11.73
CA ALA A 290 -16.72 -13.96 -13.01
C ALA A 290 -15.75 -12.83 -13.41
N HIS A 291 -16.06 -11.57 -13.08
CA HIS A 291 -15.14 -10.47 -13.25
C HIS A 291 -13.97 -10.57 -12.26
N LEU A 292 -14.25 -10.87 -10.99
CA LEU A 292 -13.20 -11.09 -9.97
C LEU A 292 -12.23 -12.21 -10.34
N ALA A 293 -12.74 -13.33 -10.89
CA ALA A 293 -11.92 -14.45 -11.31
C ALA A 293 -11.02 -14.13 -12.52
N GLN A 294 -11.39 -13.11 -13.30
CA GLN A 294 -10.60 -12.60 -14.41
C GLN A 294 -9.67 -11.45 -14.01
N MET A 295 -9.82 -10.89 -12.80
CA MET A 295 -8.93 -9.84 -12.34
C MET A 295 -7.54 -10.44 -12.14
N PRO A 296 -6.49 -9.85 -12.73
CA PRO A 296 -5.13 -10.28 -12.46
C PRO A 296 -4.78 -10.02 -10.99
N THR A 297 -3.81 -10.75 -10.49
CA THR A 297 -3.26 -10.48 -9.16
C THR A 297 -2.66 -9.09 -9.12
N HIS A 298 -3.12 -8.27 -8.18
CA HIS A 298 -2.61 -6.92 -8.02
C HIS A 298 -1.31 -6.94 -7.23
N LYS A 299 -0.40 -6.02 -7.54
CA LYS A 299 0.82 -5.84 -6.74
C LYS A 299 0.52 -5.21 -5.39
N LEU A 300 -0.44 -4.28 -5.39
CA LEU A 300 -0.77 -3.45 -4.26
C LEU A 300 -2.23 -3.00 -4.32
N SER A 301 -2.91 -3.02 -3.18
CA SER A 301 -4.17 -2.33 -2.98
C SER A 301 -3.98 -1.24 -1.95
N ILE A 302 -4.47 -0.06 -2.30
CA ILE A 302 -4.40 1.16 -1.50
C ILE A 302 -5.84 1.58 -1.21
N MET A 303 -6.22 1.55 0.06
CA MET A 303 -7.48 2.14 0.51
C MET A 303 -7.22 3.51 1.12
N MET A 304 -7.79 4.55 0.52
CA MET A 304 -7.84 5.89 1.08
C MET A 304 -9.22 6.14 1.70
N ASN A 305 -9.23 6.56 2.96
CA ASN A 305 -10.47 6.71 3.71
C ASN A 305 -10.34 7.85 4.72
N ASP A 306 -11.47 8.49 5.05
CA ASP A 306 -11.56 9.44 6.15
C ASP A 306 -11.49 8.66 7.48
N ASN A 307 -10.57 9.07 8.36
CA ASN A 307 -10.44 8.54 9.70
C ASN A 307 -11.25 9.36 10.72
N GLY A 308 -12.05 10.33 10.28
CA GLY A 308 -12.76 11.28 11.13
C GLY A 308 -11.82 12.40 11.59
N GLY A 309 -12.41 13.50 12.08
CA GLY A 309 -11.64 14.61 12.67
C GLY A 309 -10.75 15.36 11.66
N GLY A 310 -10.99 15.22 10.36
CA GLY A 310 -10.16 15.85 9.32
C GLY A 310 -8.84 15.14 9.07
N THR A 311 -8.74 13.84 9.36
CA THR A 311 -7.55 13.04 9.04
C THR A 311 -7.88 11.96 8.00
N HIS A 312 -6.94 11.68 7.11
CA HIS A 312 -7.08 10.66 6.07
C HIS A 312 -6.14 9.49 6.33
N GLY A 313 -6.71 8.29 6.35
CA GLY A 313 -5.96 7.05 6.47
C GLY A 313 -5.74 6.43 5.11
N PHE A 314 -4.50 6.06 4.81
CA PHE A 314 -4.15 5.20 3.69
C PHE A 314 -3.76 3.83 4.23
N ARG A 315 -4.31 2.77 3.66
CA ARG A 315 -4.01 1.37 4.03
C ARG A 315 -3.53 0.61 2.83
N PHE A 316 -2.46 -0.15 3.03
CA PHE A 316 -1.73 -0.84 1.98
C PHE A 316 -1.78 -2.33 2.26
N PHE A 317 -2.08 -3.09 1.21
CA PHE A 317 -1.95 -4.53 1.23
C PHE A 317 -1.42 -5.01 -0.13
N GLY A 318 -0.29 -5.72 -0.12
CA GLY A 318 0.41 -6.11 -1.35
C GLY A 318 0.84 -7.57 -1.37
N GLN A 319 1.58 -7.94 -2.42
CA GLN A 319 2.23 -9.25 -2.52
C GLN A 319 3.21 -9.47 -1.35
N GLY A 320 3.51 -10.73 -1.07
CA GLY A 320 4.31 -11.11 0.11
C GLY A 320 3.65 -10.73 1.44
N GLU A 321 2.33 -10.47 1.42
CA GLU A 321 1.57 -9.98 2.57
C GLU A 321 2.09 -8.66 3.15
N PHE A 322 2.70 -7.82 2.29
CA PHE A 322 3.06 -6.47 2.66
C PHE A 322 1.82 -5.74 3.20
N LYS A 323 1.89 -5.25 4.43
CA LYS A 323 0.79 -4.58 5.11
C LYS A 323 1.33 -3.38 5.87
N ASN A 324 0.77 -2.21 5.57
CA ASN A 324 1.04 -1.02 6.37
C ASN A 324 -0.09 0.00 6.28
N ASP A 325 -0.09 1.00 7.16
CA ASP A 325 -1.00 2.13 7.11
C ASP A 325 -0.33 3.43 7.55
N VAL A 326 -0.87 4.54 7.03
CA VAL A 326 -0.44 5.89 7.40
C VAL A 326 -1.68 6.75 7.61
N THR A 327 -1.57 7.71 8.52
CA THR A 327 -2.52 8.82 8.64
C THR A 327 -1.85 10.13 8.22
N LEU A 328 -2.56 10.90 7.41
CA LEU A 328 -2.21 12.27 7.03
C LEU A 328 -3.27 13.23 7.56
N ASP A 329 -2.86 14.43 7.92
CA ASP A 329 -3.78 15.53 8.18
C ASP A 329 -4.47 15.99 6.87
N ALA A 330 -5.73 16.45 6.93
CA ALA A 330 -6.45 16.93 5.75
C ALA A 330 -5.77 18.10 5.04
N GLY A 331 -5.22 19.05 5.77
CA GLY A 331 -4.47 20.17 5.21
C GLY A 331 -3.21 19.69 4.49
N GLU A 332 -2.48 18.74 5.08
CA GLU A 332 -1.31 18.12 4.45
C GLU A 332 -1.69 17.41 3.15
N LEU A 333 -2.70 16.53 3.17
CA LEU A 333 -3.15 15.81 1.98
C LEU A 333 -3.65 16.79 0.90
N GLN A 334 -4.43 17.81 1.28
CA GLN A 334 -4.96 18.79 0.35
C GLN A 334 -3.85 19.60 -0.32
N ASN A 335 -2.80 19.97 0.43
CA ASN A 335 -1.64 20.66 -0.11
C ASN A 335 -0.89 19.79 -1.12
N LEU A 336 -0.64 18.52 -0.76
CA LEU A 336 -0.03 17.54 -1.65
C LEU A 336 -0.85 17.34 -2.94
N LEU A 337 -2.17 17.21 -2.83
CA LEU A 337 -3.07 17.09 -3.98
C LEU A 337 -3.10 18.37 -4.84
N ASN A 338 -3.07 19.55 -4.23
CA ASN A 338 -3.04 20.82 -4.95
C ASN A 338 -1.75 20.98 -5.76
N LEU A 339 -0.59 20.66 -5.17
CA LEU A 339 0.69 20.70 -5.85
C LEU A 339 0.76 19.71 -7.01
N ALA A 340 0.31 18.47 -6.79
CA ALA A 340 0.28 17.44 -7.81
C ALA A 340 -0.67 17.81 -8.96
N ARG A 341 -1.92 18.17 -8.65
CA ARG A 341 -2.88 18.61 -9.68
C ARG A 341 -2.39 19.86 -10.41
N GLY A 342 -1.81 20.83 -9.71
CA GLY A 342 -1.24 22.02 -10.32
C GLY A 342 -0.15 21.70 -11.36
N ALA A 343 0.70 20.70 -11.11
CA ALA A 343 1.70 20.25 -12.08
C ALA A 343 1.07 19.67 -13.36
N LEU A 344 0.08 18.76 -13.21
CA LEU A 344 -0.64 18.19 -14.35
C LEU A 344 -1.35 19.27 -15.18
N ARG A 345 -1.99 20.23 -14.52
CA ARG A 345 -2.67 21.34 -15.18
C ARG A 345 -1.70 22.25 -15.93
N ARG A 346 -0.54 22.51 -15.33
CA ARG A 346 0.50 23.33 -15.97
C ARG A 346 1.06 22.65 -17.20
N ALA A 347 1.32 21.36 -17.12
CA ALA A 347 1.68 20.56 -18.29
C ALA A 347 0.57 20.62 -19.35
N ALA A 348 -0.69 20.40 -18.96
CA ALA A 348 -1.80 20.30 -19.89
C ALA A 348 -2.19 21.63 -20.57
N TRP A 349 -2.18 22.78 -19.88
CA TRP A 349 -2.66 24.06 -20.43
C TRP A 349 -1.90 25.31 -19.94
N GLY A 350 -0.74 25.14 -19.31
CA GLY A 350 0.23 26.23 -19.07
C GLY A 350 0.13 26.92 -17.71
N ASP A 351 -0.88 26.62 -16.90
CA ASP A 351 -1.02 27.15 -15.53
C ASP A 351 -1.57 26.10 -14.55
N ASP A 352 -1.58 26.40 -13.25
CA ASP A 352 -2.06 25.47 -12.20
C ASP A 352 -3.57 25.54 -11.90
N GLN A 353 -4.28 26.42 -12.59
CA GLN A 353 -5.71 26.65 -12.38
C GLN A 353 -6.54 25.55 -13.05
N PRO A 354 -7.72 25.21 -12.51
CA PRO A 354 -8.65 24.30 -13.17
C PRO A 354 -8.90 24.68 -14.64
N TYR A 355 -9.33 23.69 -15.42
CA TYR A 355 -9.72 23.94 -16.80
C TYR A 355 -10.85 24.96 -16.86
N ALA A 356 -10.77 25.87 -17.82
CA ALA A 356 -11.78 26.87 -18.12
C ALA A 356 -11.91 26.99 -19.65
N PRO A 357 -13.12 27.32 -20.17
CA PRO A 357 -13.30 27.56 -21.59
C PRO A 357 -12.27 28.56 -22.13
N GLY A 358 -11.64 28.24 -23.26
CA GLY A 358 -10.59 29.06 -23.87
C GLY A 358 -9.16 28.62 -23.55
N LYS A 359 -8.96 27.65 -22.66
CA LYS A 359 -7.68 26.98 -22.48
C LYS A 359 -7.46 25.92 -23.56
N THR A 360 -6.29 25.93 -24.19
CA THR A 360 -5.89 24.94 -25.20
C THR A 360 -5.01 23.87 -24.57
N TYR A 361 -5.25 22.60 -24.93
CA TYR A 361 -4.39 21.51 -24.51
C TYR A 361 -3.04 21.62 -25.23
N ARG A 362 -1.95 21.72 -24.45
CA ARG A 362 -0.60 22.00 -24.95
C ARG A 362 0.04 20.85 -25.71
N TYR A 363 -0.53 19.65 -25.62
CA TYR A 363 -0.08 18.45 -26.33
C TYR A 363 -1.03 18.02 -27.46
N ASP A 364 -1.95 18.91 -27.85
CA ASP A 364 -2.75 18.74 -29.07
C ASP A 364 -1.91 19.17 -30.29
N TYR A 365 -1.00 18.28 -30.72
CA TYR A 365 -0.08 18.55 -31.82
C TYR A 365 -0.51 17.84 -33.10
N ASP A 366 -0.57 18.58 -34.21
CA ASP A 366 -0.61 18.03 -35.58
C ASP A 366 0.81 17.75 -36.15
N GLY A 367 1.86 17.81 -35.31
CA GLY A 367 3.27 17.82 -35.72
C GLY A 367 4.22 17.09 -34.76
N GLN A 368 5.53 17.34 -34.90
CA GLN A 368 6.55 16.70 -34.04
C GLN A 368 6.47 17.21 -32.59
N VAL A 369 6.66 16.30 -31.64
CA VAL A 369 6.67 16.59 -30.21
C VAL A 369 7.82 17.55 -29.87
N ASP A 370 7.50 18.66 -29.22
CA ASP A 370 8.49 19.56 -28.65
C ASP A 370 9.10 18.92 -27.38
N LEU A 371 10.28 18.32 -27.54
CA LEU A 371 10.98 17.67 -26.43
C LEU A 371 11.46 18.64 -25.35
N GLN A 372 11.68 19.91 -25.68
CA GLN A 372 12.10 20.89 -24.68
C GLN A 372 10.93 21.25 -23.76
N GLN A 373 9.75 21.49 -24.34
CA GLN A 373 8.52 21.62 -23.56
C GLN A 373 8.24 20.36 -22.75
N THR A 374 8.30 19.19 -23.40
CA THR A 374 8.02 17.90 -22.76
C THR A 374 8.94 17.65 -21.56
N PHE A 375 10.24 17.92 -21.71
CA PHE A 375 11.18 17.79 -20.60
C PHE A 375 10.86 18.75 -19.44
N GLY A 376 10.56 20.02 -19.72
CA GLY A 376 10.21 20.98 -18.67
C GLY A 376 8.95 20.59 -17.88
N ASP A 377 7.93 20.11 -18.58
CA ASP A 377 6.68 19.65 -17.97
C ASP A 377 6.88 18.34 -17.19
N LEU A 378 7.60 17.35 -17.76
CA LEU A 378 7.92 16.10 -17.08
C LEU A 378 8.81 16.32 -15.84
N LEU A 379 9.78 17.23 -15.91
CA LEU A 379 10.62 17.59 -14.76
C LEU A 379 9.76 18.14 -13.61
N LEU A 380 8.81 19.03 -13.92
CA LEU A 380 7.88 19.55 -12.91
C LEU A 380 7.03 18.42 -12.32
N CYS A 381 6.47 17.56 -13.17
CA CYS A 381 5.68 16.41 -12.76
C CYS A 381 6.49 15.43 -11.90
N ALA A 382 7.73 15.10 -12.29
CA ALA A 382 8.63 14.22 -11.56
C ALA A 382 9.00 14.79 -10.20
N ILE A 383 9.36 16.08 -10.10
CA ILE A 383 9.68 16.71 -8.80
C ILE A 383 8.47 16.70 -7.87
N ARG A 384 7.29 17.09 -8.36
CA ARG A 384 6.07 17.12 -7.53
C ARG A 384 5.58 15.72 -7.19
N GLY A 385 5.70 14.81 -8.14
CA GLY A 385 5.34 13.42 -8.03
C GLY A 385 6.23 12.66 -7.07
N TYR A 386 7.54 12.88 -7.12
CA TYR A 386 8.51 12.29 -6.20
C TYR A 386 8.28 12.80 -4.79
N ARG A 387 8.06 14.11 -4.60
CA ARG A 387 7.73 14.64 -3.26
C ARG A 387 6.41 14.10 -2.72
N PHE A 388 5.42 13.90 -3.59
CA PHE A 388 4.15 13.28 -3.22
C PHE A 388 4.34 11.82 -2.83
N TYR A 389 5.09 11.07 -3.63
CA TYR A 389 5.47 9.68 -3.36
C TYR A 389 6.27 9.58 -2.06
N ASP A 390 7.33 10.37 -1.89
CA ASP A 390 8.21 10.41 -0.71
C ASP A 390 7.45 10.73 0.59
N ALA A 391 6.58 11.75 0.55
CA ALA A 391 5.74 12.13 1.69
C ALA A 391 4.78 11.03 2.12
N LEU A 392 4.34 10.21 1.17
CA LEU A 392 3.56 9.01 1.46
C LEU A 392 4.52 7.89 1.90
N ILE A 393 5.37 7.39 1.01
CA ILE A 393 6.12 6.12 1.10
C ILE A 393 6.98 6.01 2.35
N ASN A 394 7.64 7.09 2.78
CA ASN A 394 8.49 7.05 3.97
C ASN A 394 7.64 6.80 5.23
N ARG A 395 6.40 7.28 5.23
CA ARG A 395 5.41 6.92 6.26
C ARG A 395 4.79 5.54 5.99
N LEU A 396 4.64 5.15 4.72
CA LEU A 396 4.06 3.85 4.30
C LEU A 396 4.95 2.64 4.57
N ALA A 397 6.24 2.84 4.71
CA ALA A 397 7.17 1.76 4.95
C ALA A 397 7.33 1.49 6.44
N GLY A 398 7.06 2.47 7.30
CA GLY A 398 7.38 2.41 8.73
C GLY A 398 8.87 2.66 8.96
N ASP A 399 9.74 1.88 8.33
CA ASP A 399 11.20 2.03 8.34
C ASP A 399 11.77 2.13 6.90
N GLY A 400 13.04 2.53 6.78
CA GLY A 400 13.67 2.70 5.46
C GLY A 400 13.74 1.42 4.64
N ASP A 401 13.91 0.26 5.28
CA ASP A 401 14.11 -1.03 4.58
C ASP A 401 12.83 -1.49 3.89
N LYS A 402 11.67 -1.31 4.53
CA LYS A 402 10.36 -1.61 3.92
C LYS A 402 10.03 -0.67 2.76
N ALA A 403 10.58 0.55 2.75
CA ALA A 403 10.34 1.50 1.66
C ALA A 403 11.04 1.00 0.40
N TRP A 404 12.27 0.54 0.55
CA TRP A 404 13.04 -0.10 -0.50
C TRP A 404 12.40 -1.39 -0.98
N ALA A 405 11.94 -2.25 -0.07
CA ALA A 405 11.25 -3.48 -0.45
C ALA A 405 9.98 -3.21 -1.29
N LEU A 406 9.20 -2.20 -0.92
CA LEU A 406 8.04 -1.78 -1.69
C LEU A 406 8.44 -1.19 -3.05
N ALA A 407 9.44 -0.29 -3.09
CA ALA A 407 9.94 0.27 -4.34
C ALA A 407 10.47 -0.82 -5.31
N ASP A 408 11.21 -1.80 -4.80
CA ASP A 408 11.68 -2.94 -5.59
C ASP A 408 10.51 -3.79 -6.11
N GLN A 409 9.49 -4.04 -5.29
CA GLN A 409 8.29 -4.76 -5.71
C GLN A 409 7.51 -4.00 -6.81
N MET A 410 7.50 -2.66 -6.74
CA MET A 410 6.80 -1.80 -7.70
C MET A 410 7.60 -1.57 -8.99
N ARG A 411 8.88 -1.95 -9.05
CA ARG A 411 9.74 -1.75 -10.23
C ARG A 411 9.20 -2.45 -11.48
N GLU A 412 8.78 -3.71 -11.37
CA GLU A 412 8.20 -4.39 -12.52
C GLU A 412 6.73 -3.96 -12.71
N PRO A 413 6.20 -3.97 -13.95
CA PRO A 413 4.81 -3.62 -14.19
C PRO A 413 3.82 -4.50 -13.43
N GLY A 414 2.68 -3.94 -13.08
CA GLY A 414 1.58 -4.68 -12.49
C GLY A 414 0.39 -3.79 -12.17
N GLU A 415 -0.70 -4.42 -11.72
CA GLU A 415 -1.93 -3.71 -11.40
C GLU A 415 -1.93 -3.21 -9.96
N ILE A 416 -2.45 -1.99 -9.76
CA ILE A 416 -2.65 -1.37 -8.45
C ILE A 416 -4.12 -1.03 -8.29
N GLN A 417 -4.70 -1.41 -7.16
CA GLN A 417 -6.06 -1.01 -6.83
C GLN A 417 -6.04 0.26 -5.99
N LEU A 418 -6.77 1.29 -6.42
CA LEU A 418 -7.04 2.48 -5.62
C LEU A 418 -8.50 2.47 -5.16
N ALA A 419 -8.74 2.10 -3.91
CA ALA A 419 -10.06 2.12 -3.28
C ALA A 419 -10.25 3.44 -2.51
N SER A 420 -11.30 4.20 -2.81
CA SER A 420 -11.65 5.41 -2.08
C SER A 420 -13.09 5.35 -1.57
N LYS A 421 -13.28 5.64 -0.28
CA LYS A 421 -14.61 5.90 0.30
C LYS A 421 -15.04 7.36 0.12
N VAL A 422 -14.09 8.27 -0.08
CA VAL A 422 -14.31 9.71 0.09
C VAL A 422 -14.71 10.38 -1.22
N SER A 423 -15.51 11.45 -1.08
CA SER A 423 -15.82 12.48 -2.07
C SER A 423 -14.82 12.56 -3.23
N ALA A 424 -15.33 12.64 -4.47
CA ALA A 424 -14.56 12.78 -5.70
C ALA A 424 -13.49 13.91 -5.68
N ARG A 425 -13.53 14.80 -4.68
CA ARG A 425 -12.52 15.85 -4.45
C ARG A 425 -11.15 15.31 -4.00
N LEU A 426 -11.07 14.13 -3.41
CA LEU A 426 -9.81 13.54 -2.92
C LEU A 426 -9.19 12.50 -3.87
N LEU A 427 -9.56 12.51 -5.15
CA LEU A 427 -8.93 11.64 -6.14
C LEU A 427 -7.40 11.88 -6.20
N VAL A 428 -6.64 10.87 -5.82
CA VAL A 428 -5.18 10.86 -5.89
C VAL A 428 -4.76 10.81 -7.37
N PRO A 429 -3.91 11.75 -7.84
CA PRO A 429 -3.44 11.75 -9.21
C PRO A 429 -2.41 10.64 -9.42
N ALA A 430 -2.90 9.42 -9.66
CA ALA A 430 -2.05 8.22 -9.73
C ALA A 430 -0.90 8.35 -10.76
N ALA A 431 -1.16 9.04 -11.87
CA ALA A 431 -0.17 9.31 -12.91
C ALA A 431 1.02 10.18 -12.46
N LEU A 432 0.96 10.78 -11.26
CA LEU A 432 2.06 11.53 -10.68
C LEU A 432 2.83 10.78 -9.60
N PHE A 433 2.50 9.54 -9.26
CA PHE A 433 3.43 8.79 -8.43
C PHE A 433 4.72 8.57 -9.21
N TYR A 434 5.82 9.17 -8.72
CA TYR A 434 7.15 9.05 -9.29
C TYR A 434 8.05 8.41 -8.24
N ASP A 435 8.30 7.12 -8.41
CA ASP A 435 9.01 6.24 -7.47
C ASP A 435 10.49 6.01 -7.86
N HIS A 436 10.93 6.57 -8.99
CA HIS A 436 12.33 6.61 -9.36
C HIS A 436 13.12 7.56 -8.43
N PRO A 437 14.36 7.21 -8.05
CA PRO A 437 15.27 8.10 -7.34
C PRO A 437 15.36 9.48 -8.02
N LEU A 438 15.25 10.55 -7.24
CA LEU A 438 15.28 11.91 -7.77
C LEU A 438 15.81 12.91 -6.73
N ASP A 439 16.85 13.67 -7.08
CA ASP A 439 17.36 14.73 -6.20
C ASP A 439 16.63 16.06 -6.46
N THR A 440 15.50 16.27 -5.79
CA THR A 440 14.66 17.47 -6.00
C THR A 440 15.29 18.82 -5.60
N GLY A 441 16.56 18.82 -5.19
CA GLY A 441 17.36 20.02 -4.89
C GLY A 441 18.23 20.53 -6.05
N LEU A 442 18.38 19.75 -7.13
CA LEU A 442 19.19 20.15 -8.29
C LEU A 442 18.58 21.33 -9.05
N LYS A 443 19.41 22.08 -9.78
CA LYS A 443 18.93 23.12 -10.69
C LYS A 443 18.32 22.45 -11.92
N ALA A 444 17.34 23.11 -12.55
CA ALA A 444 16.68 22.59 -13.74
C ALA A 444 17.65 22.23 -14.89
N SER A 445 18.77 22.96 -15.01
CA SER A 445 19.82 22.72 -16.01
C SER A 445 20.63 21.44 -15.78
N ASP A 446 20.60 20.92 -14.56
CA ASP A 446 21.43 19.80 -14.14
C ASP A 446 20.69 18.47 -14.34
N TYR A 447 19.38 18.52 -14.60
CA TYR A 447 18.59 17.34 -14.98
C TYR A 447 18.72 17.03 -16.46
N ARG A 448 18.49 15.75 -16.80
CA ARG A 448 18.47 15.26 -18.18
C ARG A 448 17.22 14.44 -18.43
N LEU A 449 16.70 14.49 -19.65
CA LEU A 449 15.62 13.60 -20.08
C LEU A 449 16.20 12.20 -20.35
N CYS A 450 15.50 11.15 -19.92
CA CYS A 450 15.87 9.78 -20.20
C CYS A 450 15.98 9.54 -21.71
N GLN A 451 17.14 9.04 -22.17
CA GLN A 451 17.38 8.85 -23.60
C GLN A 451 16.48 7.77 -24.19
N THR A 452 16.12 6.75 -23.40
CA THR A 452 15.17 5.70 -23.82
C THR A 452 13.80 6.30 -24.11
N PHE A 453 13.30 7.18 -23.23
CA PHE A 453 12.04 7.89 -23.44
C PHE A 453 12.11 8.81 -24.67
N ALA A 454 13.14 9.67 -24.75
CA ALA A 454 13.30 10.62 -25.84
C ALA A 454 13.32 9.92 -27.21
N THR A 455 14.08 8.82 -27.30
CA THR A 455 14.16 8.00 -28.52
C THR A 455 12.82 7.36 -28.85
N ALA A 456 12.09 6.85 -27.86
CA ALA A 456 10.79 6.23 -28.08
C ALA A 456 9.76 7.24 -28.61
N VAL A 457 9.67 8.43 -27.99
CA VAL A 457 8.78 9.51 -28.43
C VAL A 457 9.10 9.97 -29.85
N GLN A 458 10.38 10.21 -30.16
CA GLN A 458 10.79 10.67 -31.50
C GLN A 458 10.50 9.65 -32.61
N ASN A 459 10.55 8.36 -32.29
CA ASN A 459 10.34 7.28 -33.25
C ASN A 459 8.94 6.66 -33.18
N ASN A 460 8.00 7.26 -32.44
CA ASN A 460 6.65 6.74 -32.20
C ASN A 460 6.62 5.28 -31.70
N ILE A 461 7.60 4.91 -30.88
CA ILE A 461 7.64 3.60 -30.22
C ILE A 461 6.71 3.67 -29.00
N PRO A 462 5.75 2.74 -28.84
CA PRO A 462 4.88 2.71 -27.67
C PRO A 462 5.70 2.66 -26.37
N LEU A 463 5.46 3.60 -25.45
CA LEU A 463 6.24 3.66 -24.21
C LEU A 463 6.17 2.36 -23.40
N LEU A 464 5.01 1.68 -23.42
CA LEU A 464 4.80 0.39 -22.76
C LEU A 464 5.74 -0.72 -23.25
N SER A 465 6.34 -0.62 -24.45
CA SER A 465 7.32 -1.61 -24.94
C SER A 465 8.77 -1.25 -24.61
N THR A 466 9.03 -0.10 -23.99
CA THR A 466 10.39 0.32 -23.63
C THR A 466 10.90 -0.39 -22.38
N PRO A 467 12.23 -0.58 -22.22
CA PRO A 467 12.80 -1.20 -21.03
C PRO A 467 12.37 -0.53 -19.72
N CYS A 468 12.22 0.79 -19.68
CA CYS A 468 11.81 1.52 -18.48
C CYS A 468 10.40 1.13 -18.01
N PHE A 469 9.42 1.06 -18.94
CA PHE A 469 8.07 0.58 -18.64
C PHE A 469 7.97 -0.93 -18.41
N GLN A 470 9.08 -1.65 -18.50
CA GLN A 470 9.19 -3.08 -18.18
C GLN A 470 10.01 -3.31 -16.89
N GLY A 471 10.28 -2.26 -16.12
CA GLY A 471 11.05 -2.33 -14.86
C GLY A 471 12.57 -2.44 -15.04
N ASN A 472 13.07 -2.32 -16.27
CA ASN A 472 14.48 -2.48 -16.63
C ASN A 472 15.09 -1.16 -17.11
N CYS A 473 14.73 -0.04 -16.47
CA CYS A 473 15.20 1.27 -16.89
C CYS A 473 16.71 1.42 -16.67
N PRO A 474 17.52 1.71 -17.72
CA PRO A 474 18.97 1.78 -17.60
C PRO A 474 19.43 2.92 -16.67
N HIS A 475 18.58 3.94 -16.50
CA HIS A 475 18.87 5.12 -15.67
C HIS A 475 18.15 5.07 -14.30
N HIS A 476 17.60 3.94 -13.86
CA HIS A 476 16.86 3.87 -12.60
C HIS A 476 17.69 4.35 -11.39
N GLY A 477 19.01 4.17 -11.40
CA GLY A 477 19.88 4.59 -10.29
C GLY A 477 20.40 6.04 -10.38
N GLU A 478 20.03 6.79 -11.42
CA GLU A 478 20.49 8.17 -11.65
C GLU A 478 19.42 9.14 -11.14
N ASP A 479 19.78 9.98 -10.17
CA ASP A 479 18.87 10.91 -9.49
C ASP A 479 18.74 12.28 -10.20
N ASP A 480 19.44 12.46 -11.32
CA ASP A 480 19.38 13.60 -12.22
C ASP A 480 18.63 13.29 -13.53
N VAL A 481 18.11 12.07 -13.72
CA VAL A 481 17.42 11.65 -14.94
C VAL A 481 15.90 11.58 -14.74
N ILE A 482 15.17 12.26 -15.63
CA ILE A 482 13.70 12.23 -15.67
C ILE A 482 13.24 11.18 -16.69
N CYS A 483 12.56 10.14 -16.20
CA CYS A 483 12.09 9.01 -16.99
C CYS A 483 10.64 9.15 -17.46
#